data_AF-A0A2K3KNY5-F1
#
_entry.id   AF-A0A2K3KNY5-F1
#
_cell.length_a   1.000
_cell.length_b   1.000
_cell.length_c   1.000
_cell.angle_alpha   90.00
_cell.angle_beta   90.00
_cell.angle_gamma   90.00
#
_symmetry.space_group_name_H-M   'P 1'
#
loop_
_entity.id
_entity.type
_entity.pdbx_description
1 polymer ?
#
loop_
_entity_poly.entity_id
_entity_poly.type
_entity_poly.pdbx_seq_one_letter_code
_entity_poly.pdbx_strand_id
1 'polypeptide(L)' 'MEDTIFVSQSKYAKNMIKKFGMDTAAHKRTPAATHLKLTKDENGINVDQSLYRSMIGSLLYLTASR' A
#
# COMPACT_ATOMS: atom_id res chain seq x y z
N MET A 1 22.66 -7.44 25.92
CA MET A 1 21.96 -6.32 25.28
C MET A 1 21.31 -6.90 24.04
N GLU A 2 20.00 -7.14 24.10
CA GLU A 2 19.25 -7.57 22.91
C GLU A 2 19.10 -6.34 22.02
N ASP A 3 19.58 -6.44 20.77
CA ASP A 3 19.31 -5.46 19.72
C ASP A 3 17.82 -5.51 19.38
N THR A 4 17.01 -4.90 20.23
CA THR A 4 15.56 -4.82 20.04
C THR A 4 15.30 -3.93 18.82
N ILE A 5 14.89 -4.53 17.70
CA ILE A 5 14.51 -3.80 16.49
C ILE A 5 13.24 -3.00 16.81
N PHE A 6 13.41 -1.73 17.17
CA PHE A 6 12.28 -0.84 17.39
C PHE A 6 11.72 -0.39 16.03
N VAL A 7 10.64 -1.04 15.60
CA VAL A 7 9.91 -0.63 14.40
C VAL A 7 8.96 0.51 14.76
N SER A 8 9.32 1.73 14.38
CA SER A 8 8.37 2.84 14.36
C SER A 8 7.38 2.64 13.21
N GLN A 9 6.07 2.54 13.51
CA GLN A 9 5.01 2.49 12.49
C GLN A 9 5.14 3.64 11.50
N SER A 10 5.45 4.85 11.98
CA SER A 10 5.69 6.02 11.14
C SER A 10 6.84 5.84 10.17
N LYS A 11 7.94 5.18 10.59
CA LYS A 11 9.07 4.85 9.71
C LYS A 11 8.67 3.79 8.68
N TYR A 12 7.93 2.77 9.09
CA TYR A 12 7.41 1.75 8.20
C TYR A 12 6.49 2.33 7.13
N ALA A 13 5.53 3.17 7.52
CA ALA A 13 4.61 3.85 6.61
C ALA A 13 5.35 4.70 5.56
N LYS A 14 6.34 5.51 5.99
CA LYS A 14 7.17 6.31 5.07
C LYS A 14 7.97 5.44 4.10
N ASN A 15 8.56 4.35 4.59
CA ASN A 15 9.31 3.42 3.75
C ASN A 15 8.40 2.70 2.73
N MET A 16 7.18 2.33 3.14
CA MET A 16 6.19 1.72 2.26
C MET A 16 5.80 2.66 1.12
N ILE A 17 5.49 3.93 1.42
CA ILE A 17 5.18 4.95 0.41
C ILE A 17 6.33 5.08 -0.60
N LYS A 18 7.57 5.18 -0.11
CA LYS A 18 8.75 5.29 -0.98
C LYS A 18 8.99 4.03 -1.82
N LYS A 19 8.83 2.84 -1.23
CA LYS A 19 9.02 1.54 -1.91
C LYS A 19 8.14 1.40 -3.14
N PHE A 20 6.91 1.90 -3.09
CA PHE A 20 5.95 1.80 -4.18
C PHE A 20 5.85 3.08 -5.03
N GLY A 21 6.78 4.03 -4.88
CA GLY A 21 6.83 5.25 -5.70
C GLY A 21 5.66 6.21 -5.48
N MET A 22 5.08 6.22 -4.27
CA MET A 22 3.93 7.05 -3.92
C MET A 22 4.32 8.35 -3.20
N ASP A 23 5.61 8.68 -3.14
CA ASP A 23 6.15 9.85 -2.45
C ASP A 23 5.71 11.19 -3.08
N THR A 24 5.35 11.18 -4.37
CA THR A 24 4.82 12.33 -5.11
C THR A 24 3.30 12.25 -5.31
N ALA A 25 2.65 11.20 -4.81
CA ALA A 25 1.23 11.01 -5.00
C ALA A 25 0.41 12.09 -4.25
N ALA A 26 -0.53 12.70 -4.95
CA ALA A 26 -1.41 13.69 -4.34
C ALA A 26 -2.35 13.04 -3.31
N HIS A 27 -2.45 13.65 -2.14
CA HIS A 27 -3.44 13.22 -1.14
C HIS A 27 -4.86 13.38 -1.70
N LYS A 28 -5.67 12.33 -1.60
CA LYS A 28 -7.09 12.33 -1.97
C LYS A 28 -7.92 12.26 -0.68
N ARG A 29 -8.70 13.31 -0.43
CA ARG A 29 -9.64 13.36 0.71
C ARG A 29 -10.89 12.51 0.47
N THR A 30 -11.26 12.33 -0.79
CA THR A 30 -12.42 11.53 -1.19
C THR A 30 -12.08 10.04 -1.11
N PRO A 31 -12.81 9.26 -0.29
CA PRO A 31 -12.65 7.80 -0.28
C PRO A 31 -13.00 7.18 -1.64
N ALA A 32 -12.36 6.05 -1.96
CA ALA A 32 -12.76 5.26 -3.12
C ALA A 32 -14.16 4.65 -2.90
N ALA A 33 -14.93 4.49 -3.98
CA ALA A 33 -16.24 3.87 -3.91
C ALA A 33 -16.13 2.39 -3.48
N THR A 34 -16.88 1.98 -2.46
CA THR A 34 -16.81 0.62 -1.88
C THR A 34 -17.67 -0.41 -2.62
N HIS A 35 -18.68 0.03 -3.37
CA HIS A 35 -19.65 -0.84 -4.06
C HIS A 35 -19.51 -0.83 -5.59
N LEU A 36 -18.29 -0.62 -6.08
CA LEU A 36 -18.04 -0.65 -7.52
C LEU A 36 -18.06 -2.09 -8.04
N LYS A 37 -18.90 -2.38 -9.06
CA LYS A 37 -18.80 -3.64 -9.81
C LYS A 37 -17.56 -3.57 -10.70
N LEU A 38 -16.53 -4.32 -10.35
CA LEU A 38 -15.33 -4.45 -11.18
C LEU A 38 -15.61 -5.43 -12.32
N THR A 39 -15.33 -4.99 -13.55
CA THR A 39 -15.34 -5.83 -14.75
C THR A 39 -13.93 -5.94 -15.29
N LYS A 40 -13.66 -7.02 -16.02
CA LYS A 40 -12.37 -7.17 -16.72
C LYS A 40 -12.26 -6.09 -17.80
N ASP A 41 -11.15 -5.37 -17.81
CA ASP A 41 -10.79 -4.48 -18.91
C ASP A 41 -9.91 -5.26 -19.90
N GLU A 42 -10.45 -5.59 -21.06
CA GLU A 42 -9.73 -6.35 -22.09
C GLU A 42 -8.70 -5.51 -22.84
N ASN A 43 -8.86 -4.19 -22.83
CA ASN A 43 -7.95 -3.23 -23.47
C ASN A 43 -7.03 -2.54 -22.45
N GLY A 44 -7.13 -2.94 -21.18
CA GLY A 44 -6.39 -2.35 -20.08
C GLY A 44 -4.89 -2.63 -20.18
N ILE A 45 -4.11 -1.75 -19.58
CA ILE A 45 -2.66 -1.94 -19.48
C ILE A 45 -2.39 -3.12 -18.54
N ASN A 46 -1.52 -4.04 -18.96
CA ASN A 46 -1.10 -5.12 -18.11
C ASN A 46 -0.31 -4.57 -16.91
N VAL A 47 -0.68 -5.01 -15.71
CA VAL A 47 -0.07 -4.60 -14.45
C VAL A 47 0.59 -5.79 -13.75
N ASP A 48 1.68 -5.53 -13.04
CA ASP A 48 2.31 -6.55 -12.20
C ASP A 48 1.45 -6.86 -10.97
N GLN A 49 0.75 -8.00 -11.00
CA GLN A 49 -0.09 -8.45 -9.89
C GLN A 49 0.68 -8.65 -8.59
N SER A 50 1.95 -9.07 -8.67
CA SER A 50 2.78 -9.33 -7.49
C SER A 50 3.11 -8.03 -6.75
N LEU A 51 3.36 -6.96 -7.50
CA LEU A 51 3.57 -5.62 -6.95
C LEU A 51 2.36 -5.16 -6.13
N TYR A 52 1.15 -5.25 -6.69
CA TYR A 52 -0.09 -4.85 -6.00
C TYR A 52 -0.39 -5.73 -4.79
N ARG A 53 -0.19 -7.06 -4.88
CA ARG A 53 -0.32 -7.95 -3.72
C ARG A 53 0.65 -7.60 -2.60
N SER A 54 1.90 -7.24 -2.93
CA SER A 54 2.89 -6.80 -1.94
C SER A 54 2.49 -5.49 -1.26
N MET A 55 1.93 -4.54 -2.02
CA MET A 55 1.43 -3.27 -1.48
C MET A 55 0.27 -3.49 -0.51
N ILE A 56 -0.72 -4.31 -0.89
CA ILE A 56 -1.86 -4.64 -0.04
C ILE A 56 -1.39 -5.36 1.24
N GLY A 57 -0.46 -6.33 1.12
CA GLY A 57 0.09 -7.02 2.28
C GLY A 57 0.83 -6.09 3.25
N SER A 58 1.59 -5.13 2.73
CA SER A 58 2.31 -4.14 3.55
C SER A 58 1.34 -3.20 4.26
N LEU A 59 0.25 -2.80 3.59
CA LEU A 59 -0.81 -1.99 4.18
C LEU A 59 -1.56 -2.74 5.28
N LEU A 60 -1.91 -4.02 5.06
CA LEU A 60 -2.54 -4.88 6.05
C LEU A 60 -1.67 -5.04 7.30
N TYR A 61 -0.36 -5.23 7.13
CA TYR A 61 0.57 -5.29 8.26
C TYR A 61 0.58 -3.98 9.06
N LEU A 62 0.60 -2.83 8.37
CA LEU A 62 0.58 -1.52 9.02
C LEU A 62 -0.73 -1.27 9.79
N THR A 63 -1.89 -1.71 9.29
CA THR A 63 -3.18 -1.49 9.96
C THR A 63 -3.51 -2.52 11.02
N ALA A 64 -2.96 -3.73 10.93
CA ALA A 64 -3.14 -4.79 11.92
C ALA A 64 -2.18 -4.66 13.12
N SER A 65 -1.04 -3.98 12.95
CA SER A 65 -0.14 -3.67 14.06
C SER A 65 -0.67 -2.50 14.90
N ARG A 66 -0.82 -2.71 16.21
CA ARG A 66 -1.19 -1.66 17.18
C ARG A 66 0.02 -0.89 17.66
#